data_AF-A0A7I8EYG3-F1
#
_entry.id   AF-A0A7I8EYG3-F1
#
_cell.length_a   1.000
_cell.length_b   1.000
_cell.length_c   1.000
_cell.angle_alpha   90.00
_cell.angle_beta   90.00
_cell.angle_gamma   90.00
#
_symmetry.space_group_name_H-M   'P 1'
#
loop_
_entity.id
_entity.type
_entity.pdbx_description
1 polymer ?
#
loop_
_entity_poly.entity_id
_entity_poly.type
_entity_poly.pdbx_seq_one_letter_code
_entity_poly.pdbx_strand_id
1 'polypeptide(L)'
;MVFPKFVLSALYRRQITAFLGMPYSVRMRKVELIEYLYSLLQFNERFSVLLLEAYPYELAVGPTEAQQILQCTTVERKRWIQEERLPVFYYRTLLPTGISYPVHDRQTIMGIATDELEQWREEHRQEVHQHRVAAAHERARAVAVIEKVEKVATQMEIAAKVPCVGSRVNVCFVGRAPIFRDKRLAQAARRAQVGETLRQLSLLYNQSER
;
A
#
# COMPACT_ATOMS: atom_id res chain seq x y z
N MET A 1 -27.50 9.92 -16.28
CA MET A 1 -27.03 9.69 -14.88
C MET A 1 -28.18 9.15 -14.01
N VAL A 2 -28.04 8.02 -13.30
CA VAL A 2 -29.10 7.51 -12.40
C VAL A 2 -28.75 7.82 -10.95
N PHE A 3 -29.52 8.70 -10.32
CA PHE A 3 -29.40 8.96 -8.88
C PHE A 3 -30.12 7.88 -8.07
N PRO A 4 -29.51 7.28 -7.05
CA PRO A 4 -30.27 6.55 -6.07
C PRO A 4 -31.11 7.53 -5.26
N LYS A 5 -32.42 7.30 -5.18
CA LYS A 5 -33.36 8.17 -4.47
C LYS A 5 -32.96 8.46 -3.02
N PHE A 6 -32.35 7.50 -2.34
CA PHE A 6 -31.90 7.67 -0.96
C PHE A 6 -30.79 8.74 -0.82
N VAL A 7 -30.00 9.00 -1.87
CA VAL A 7 -28.92 10.01 -1.84
C VAL A 7 -29.52 11.41 -1.64
N LEU A 8 -30.68 11.68 -2.22
CA LEU A 8 -31.39 12.97 -2.06
C LEU A 8 -31.88 13.20 -0.62
N SER A 9 -31.96 12.15 0.21
CA SER A 9 -32.32 12.29 1.62
C SER A 9 -31.24 13.02 2.43
N ALA A 10 -29.99 13.06 1.94
CA ALA A 10 -28.89 13.80 2.55
C ALA A 10 -29.13 15.32 2.55
N LEU A 11 -29.89 15.84 1.58
CA LEU A 11 -30.20 17.25 1.50
C LEU A 11 -31.23 17.67 2.56
N TYR A 12 -31.02 18.84 3.15
CA TYR A 12 -32.01 19.48 3.99
C TYR A 12 -33.19 19.98 3.15
N ARG A 13 -34.37 20.04 3.77
CA ARG A 13 -35.58 20.59 3.13
C ARG A 13 -35.32 21.96 2.49
N ARG A 14 -34.60 22.84 3.20
CA ARG A 14 -34.24 24.19 2.73
C ARG A 14 -33.43 24.17 1.43
N GLN A 15 -32.47 23.25 1.34
CA GLN A 15 -31.64 23.08 0.14
C GLN A 15 -32.52 22.62 -1.03
N ILE A 16 -33.38 21.62 -0.82
CA ILE A 16 -34.29 21.15 -1.87
C ILE A 16 -35.21 22.27 -2.36
N THR A 17 -35.87 23.01 -1.45
CA THR A 17 -36.75 24.11 -1.86
C THR A 17 -36.00 25.25 -2.54
N ALA A 18 -34.80 25.58 -2.07
CA ALA A 18 -33.98 26.64 -2.67
C ALA A 18 -33.53 26.26 -4.09
N PHE A 19 -33.07 25.02 -4.27
CA PHE A 19 -32.67 24.49 -5.58
C PHE A 19 -33.84 24.46 -6.58
N LEU A 20 -35.04 24.10 -6.11
CA LEU A 20 -36.25 24.10 -6.93
C LEU A 20 -36.83 25.50 -7.17
N GLY A 21 -36.25 26.57 -6.62
CA GLY A 21 -36.77 27.93 -6.70
C GLY A 21 -38.12 28.12 -5.99
N MET A 22 -38.44 27.24 -5.03
CA MET A 22 -39.70 27.27 -4.29
C MET A 22 -39.58 28.07 -2.98
N PRO A 23 -40.66 28.73 -2.52
CA PRO A 23 -40.64 29.41 -1.23
C PRO A 23 -40.54 28.39 -0.08
N TYR A 24 -39.91 28.79 1.03
CA TYR A 24 -39.75 27.91 2.20
C TYR A 24 -41.10 27.49 2.84
N SER A 25 -42.15 28.29 2.63
CA SER A 25 -43.52 28.09 3.15
C SER A 25 -44.32 27.00 2.42
N VAL A 26 -43.74 26.34 1.43
CA VAL A 26 -44.39 25.20 0.75
C VAL A 26 -44.86 24.17 1.79
N ARG A 27 -46.10 23.69 1.66
CA ARG A 27 -46.71 22.74 2.61
C ARG A 27 -46.31 21.27 2.39
N MET A 28 -45.61 20.95 1.29
CA MET A 28 -45.18 19.58 0.98
C MET A 28 -44.28 19.01 2.06
N ARG A 29 -44.27 17.70 2.31
CA ARG A 29 -43.34 17.04 3.24
C ARG A 29 -41.96 16.87 2.58
N LYS A 30 -40.89 16.63 3.37
CA LYS A 30 -39.53 16.40 2.81
C LYS A 30 -39.53 15.23 1.83
N VAL A 31 -40.25 14.15 2.15
CA VAL A 31 -40.37 12.97 1.28
C VAL A 31 -40.99 13.36 -0.07
N GLU A 32 -42.10 14.09 -0.07
CA GLU A 32 -42.77 14.56 -1.30
C GLU A 32 -41.85 15.47 -2.14
N LEU A 33 -41.06 16.33 -1.49
CA LEU A 33 -40.05 17.16 -2.18
C LEU A 33 -38.94 16.31 -2.80
N ILE A 34 -38.51 15.23 -2.14
CA ILE A 34 -37.54 14.28 -2.68
C ILE A 34 -38.13 13.53 -3.88
N GLU A 35 -39.39 13.08 -3.81
CA GLU A 35 -40.07 12.45 -4.95
C GLU A 35 -40.11 13.37 -6.16
N TYR A 36 -40.50 14.63 -5.92
CA TYR A 36 -40.61 15.62 -6.96
C TYR A 36 -39.25 15.99 -7.56
N LEU A 37 -38.22 16.19 -6.73
CA LEU A 37 -36.86 16.40 -7.22
C LEU A 37 -36.38 15.18 -8.02
N TYR A 38 -36.62 13.97 -7.51
CA TYR A 38 -36.20 12.74 -8.16
C TYR A 38 -36.84 12.56 -9.54
N SER A 39 -38.14 12.86 -9.69
CA SER A 39 -38.80 12.80 -10.99
C SER A 39 -38.20 13.80 -11.97
N LEU A 40 -37.88 15.03 -11.55
CA LEU A 40 -37.19 16.01 -12.40
C LEU A 40 -35.82 15.53 -12.86
N LEU A 41 -35.05 14.90 -11.97
CA LEU A 41 -33.73 14.35 -12.30
C LEU A 41 -33.81 13.22 -13.34
N GLN A 42 -34.89 12.44 -13.35
CA GLN A 42 -35.08 11.37 -14.34
C GLN A 42 -35.31 11.89 -15.76
N PHE A 43 -35.98 13.04 -15.89
CA PHE A 43 -36.31 13.61 -17.20
C PHE A 43 -35.27 14.60 -17.72
N ASN A 44 -34.38 15.12 -16.88
CA ASN A 44 -33.44 16.15 -17.26
C ASN A 44 -32.04 15.93 -16.66
N GLU A 45 -31.12 15.46 -17.48
CA GLU A 45 -29.72 15.23 -17.07
C GLU A 45 -29.00 16.54 -16.70
N ARG A 46 -29.38 17.68 -17.29
CA ARG A 46 -28.79 18.97 -16.89
C ARG A 46 -29.12 19.33 -15.44
N PHE A 47 -30.32 18.98 -14.96
CA PHE A 47 -30.68 19.19 -13.55
C PHE A 47 -29.81 18.35 -12.61
N SER A 48 -29.40 17.16 -13.04
CA SER A 48 -28.48 16.31 -12.29
C SER A 48 -27.12 16.98 -12.11
N VAL A 49 -26.56 17.56 -13.18
CA VAL A 49 -25.29 18.29 -13.13
C VAL A 49 -25.40 19.51 -12.22
N LEU A 50 -26.42 20.36 -12.41
CA LEU A 50 -26.64 21.55 -11.60
C LEU A 50 -26.83 21.22 -10.11
N LEU A 51 -27.51 20.12 -9.79
CA LEU A 51 -27.70 19.69 -8.40
C LEU A 51 -26.37 19.31 -7.73
N LEU A 52 -25.50 18.62 -8.47
CA LEU A 52 -24.16 18.25 -7.98
C LEU A 52 -23.25 19.46 -7.82
N GLU A 53 -23.33 20.43 -8.72
CA GLU A 53 -22.59 21.69 -8.61
C GLU A 53 -23.09 22.54 -7.43
N ALA A 54 -24.40 22.53 -7.15
CA ALA A 54 -24.98 23.29 -6.05
C ALA A 54 -24.67 22.69 -4.68
N TYR A 55 -24.59 21.35 -4.57
CA TYR A 55 -24.39 20.64 -3.30
C TYR A 55 -23.32 19.55 -3.38
N PRO A 56 -22.07 19.88 -3.77
CA PRO A 56 -21.02 18.90 -3.99
C PRO A 56 -20.61 18.21 -2.68
N TYR A 57 -20.68 18.93 -1.56
CA TYR A 57 -20.33 18.39 -0.26
C TYR A 57 -21.37 17.40 0.22
N GLU A 58 -22.65 17.75 0.23
CA GLU A 58 -23.73 16.90 0.74
C GLU A 58 -23.86 15.61 -0.08
N LEU A 59 -23.73 15.73 -1.41
CA LEU A 59 -23.91 14.63 -2.37
C LEU A 59 -22.62 13.85 -2.67
N ALA A 60 -21.51 14.18 -1.98
CA ALA A 60 -20.25 13.47 -2.07
C ALA A 60 -20.42 11.97 -1.77
N VAL A 61 -19.64 11.16 -2.48
CA VAL A 61 -19.72 9.69 -2.46
C VAL A 61 -18.85 9.15 -1.33
N GLY A 62 -19.47 8.39 -0.44
CA GLY A 62 -18.77 7.72 0.66
C GLY A 62 -17.98 6.48 0.21
N PRO A 63 -17.11 5.93 1.07
CA PRO A 63 -16.32 4.72 0.82
C PRO A 63 -17.08 3.51 0.25
N THR A 64 -18.23 3.21 0.86
CA THR A 64 -19.05 2.05 0.51
C THR A 64 -19.79 2.28 -0.80
N GLU A 65 -20.31 3.50 -0.98
CA GLU A 65 -21.01 3.85 -2.21
C GLU A 65 -20.06 3.92 -3.41
N ALA A 66 -18.85 4.45 -3.23
CA ALA A 66 -17.82 4.45 -4.27
C ALA A 66 -17.48 3.02 -4.73
N GLN A 67 -17.40 2.07 -3.79
CA GLN A 67 -17.19 0.64 -4.12
C GLN A 67 -18.35 0.06 -4.92
N GLN A 68 -19.58 0.47 -4.64
CA GLN A 68 -20.75 0.02 -5.39
C GLN A 68 -20.78 0.61 -6.80
N ILE A 69 -20.47 1.90 -6.94
CA ILE A 69 -20.46 2.58 -8.25
C ILE A 69 -19.33 2.04 -9.13
N LEU A 70 -18.11 1.93 -8.59
CA LEU A 70 -16.93 1.46 -9.33
C LEU A 70 -16.80 -0.07 -9.37
N GLN A 71 -17.73 -0.80 -8.73
CA GLN A 71 -17.70 -2.26 -8.60
C GLN A 71 -16.31 -2.77 -8.17
N CYS A 72 -15.73 -2.15 -7.15
CA CYS A 72 -14.38 -2.43 -6.69
C CYS A 72 -14.36 -2.88 -5.23
N THR A 73 -13.28 -3.57 -4.86
CA THR A 73 -13.05 -4.00 -3.48
C THR A 73 -12.53 -2.86 -2.62
N THR A 74 -12.64 -3.00 -1.29
CA THR A 74 -12.02 -2.04 -0.36
C THR A 74 -10.51 -1.90 -0.58
N VAL A 75 -9.82 -2.98 -0.97
CA VAL A 75 -8.37 -2.98 -1.22
C VAL A 75 -8.05 -2.18 -2.48
N GLU A 76 -8.75 -2.45 -3.58
CA GLU A 76 -8.58 -1.70 -4.84
C GLU A 76 -8.82 -0.21 -4.64
N ARG A 77 -9.92 0.17 -3.97
CA ARG A 77 -10.22 1.57 -3.70
C ARG A 77 -9.09 2.26 -2.92
N LYS A 78 -8.60 1.63 -1.85
CA LYS A 78 -7.50 2.20 -1.04
C LYS A 78 -6.22 2.35 -1.87
N ARG A 79 -5.92 1.35 -2.70
CA ARG A 79 -4.78 1.39 -3.61
C ARG A 79 -4.90 2.53 -4.63
N TRP A 80 -6.05 2.66 -5.30
CA TRP A 80 -6.27 3.74 -6.27
C TRP A 80 -6.21 5.14 -5.65
N ILE A 81 -6.57 5.29 -4.36
CA ILE A 81 -6.36 6.54 -3.62
C ILE A 81 -4.86 6.79 -3.40
N GLN A 82 -4.08 5.77 -3.05
CA GLN A 82 -2.64 5.88 -2.84
C GLN A 82 -1.88 6.18 -4.14
N GLU A 83 -2.35 5.63 -5.25
CA GLU A 83 -1.84 5.85 -6.61
C GLU A 83 -2.34 7.17 -7.22
N GLU A 84 -3.10 7.98 -6.48
CA GLU A 84 -3.72 9.25 -6.92
C GLU A 84 -4.69 9.14 -8.12
N ARG A 85 -5.03 7.92 -8.53
CA ARG A 85 -6.00 7.62 -9.60
C ARG A 85 -7.43 7.93 -9.19
N LEU A 86 -7.72 7.76 -7.89
CA LEU A 86 -9.02 8.07 -7.30
C LEU A 86 -8.90 9.30 -6.40
N PRO A 87 -9.15 10.52 -6.92
CA PRO A 87 -8.93 11.74 -6.17
C PRO A 87 -9.87 11.83 -4.96
N VAL A 88 -9.31 12.20 -3.80
CA VAL A 88 -10.09 12.46 -2.59
C VAL A 88 -10.60 13.90 -2.65
N PHE A 89 -11.92 14.06 -2.56
CA PHE A 89 -12.53 15.40 -2.60
C PHE A 89 -12.41 16.09 -1.24
N TYR A 90 -12.77 15.40 -0.16
CA TYR A 90 -12.47 15.83 1.21
C TYR A 90 -12.62 14.67 2.19
N TYR A 91 -12.33 14.90 3.47
CA TYR A 91 -12.53 13.92 4.53
C TYR A 91 -13.73 14.29 5.40
N ARG A 92 -14.61 13.31 5.65
CA ARG A 92 -15.69 13.42 6.63
C ARG A 92 -15.28 12.72 7.91
N THR A 93 -15.69 13.25 9.05
CA THR A 93 -15.44 12.64 10.36
C THR A 93 -16.70 11.98 10.89
N LEU A 94 -16.60 10.71 11.25
CA LEU A 94 -17.67 9.98 11.92
C LEU A 94 -17.65 10.28 13.42
N LEU A 95 -18.60 11.09 13.88
CA LEU A 95 -18.81 11.31 15.31
C LEU A 95 -19.64 10.16 15.92
N PRO A 96 -19.33 9.70 17.14
CA PRO A 96 -18.34 10.21 18.09
C PRO A 96 -16.93 9.60 17.91
N THR A 97 -16.75 8.61 17.03
CA THR A 97 -15.50 7.85 16.92
C THR A 97 -14.27 8.68 16.51
N GLY A 98 -14.48 9.87 15.92
CA GLY A 98 -13.40 10.71 15.41
C GLY A 98 -12.71 10.17 14.15
N ILE A 99 -13.17 9.02 13.63
CA ILE A 99 -12.60 8.38 12.46
C ILE A 99 -12.92 9.23 11.23
N SER A 100 -11.86 9.69 10.56
CA SER A 100 -11.99 10.42 9.30
C SER A 100 -11.93 9.44 8.12
N TYR A 101 -12.82 9.63 7.15
CA TYR A 101 -12.92 8.79 5.96
C TYR A 101 -12.96 9.66 4.69
N PRO A 102 -12.30 9.21 3.60
CA PRO A 102 -12.30 9.95 2.35
C PRO A 102 -13.68 9.87 1.71
N VAL A 103 -14.12 11.00 1.16
CA VAL A 103 -15.24 11.08 0.25
C VAL A 103 -14.79 11.63 -1.09
N HIS A 104 -15.52 11.27 -2.13
CA HIS A 104 -15.18 11.58 -3.51
C HIS A 104 -16.28 12.42 -4.14
N ASP A 105 -15.90 13.24 -5.11
CA ASP A 105 -16.88 13.96 -5.91
C ASP A 105 -17.67 12.95 -6.76
N ARG A 106 -18.99 13.13 -6.80
CA ARG A 106 -19.87 12.19 -7.50
C ARG A 106 -19.71 12.29 -9.01
N GLN A 107 -19.55 13.49 -9.55
CA GLN A 107 -19.37 13.65 -11.00
C GLN A 107 -18.10 12.94 -11.45
N THR A 108 -17.02 13.12 -10.70
CA THR A 108 -15.73 12.44 -10.93
C THR A 108 -15.89 10.92 -10.90
N ILE A 109 -16.47 10.36 -9.83
CA ILE A 109 -16.66 8.90 -9.68
C ILE A 109 -17.51 8.32 -10.81
N MET A 110 -18.58 9.00 -11.20
CA MET A 110 -19.47 8.54 -12.26
C MET A 110 -18.87 8.72 -13.66
N GLY A 111 -17.85 9.58 -13.80
CA GLY A 111 -17.15 9.83 -15.06
C GLY A 111 -16.03 8.83 -15.37
N ILE A 112 -15.59 8.04 -14.39
CA ILE A 112 -14.56 7.02 -14.60
C ILE A 112 -15.14 5.89 -15.47
N ALA A 113 -14.53 5.66 -16.62
CA ALA A 113 -14.98 4.62 -17.55
C ALA A 113 -14.64 3.21 -17.03
N THR A 114 -15.47 2.22 -17.37
CA THR A 114 -15.18 0.82 -17.01
C THR A 114 -13.84 0.36 -17.60
N ASP A 115 -13.54 0.75 -18.83
CA ASP A 115 -12.28 0.40 -19.52
C ASP A 115 -11.06 0.97 -18.79
N GLU A 116 -11.19 2.17 -18.21
CA GLU A 116 -10.14 2.80 -17.40
C GLU A 116 -9.91 2.01 -16.10
N LEU A 117 -10.98 1.55 -15.44
CA LEU A 117 -10.87 0.68 -14.26
C LEU A 117 -10.21 -0.66 -14.59
N GLU A 118 -10.54 -1.26 -15.74
CA GLU A 118 -9.95 -2.51 -16.19
C GLU A 118 -8.46 -2.34 -16.51
N GLN A 119 -8.09 -1.24 -17.15
CA GLN A 119 -6.70 -0.88 -17.38
C GLN A 119 -5.95 -0.76 -16.06
N TRP A 120 -6.49 -0.07 -15.06
CA TRP A 120 -5.84 0.05 -13.76
C TRP A 120 -5.62 -1.30 -13.06
N ARG A 121 -6.57 -2.22 -13.22
CA ARG A 121 -6.44 -3.59 -12.69
C ARG A 121 -5.37 -4.38 -13.42
N GLU A 122 -5.27 -4.24 -14.73
CA GLU A 122 -4.26 -4.93 -15.54
C GLU A 122 -2.85 -4.44 -15.24
N GLU A 123 -2.65 -3.11 -15.18
CA GLU A 123 -1.37 -2.52 -14.81
C GLU A 123 -0.88 -3.04 -13.44
N HIS A 124 -1.78 -3.10 -12.46
CA HIS A 124 -1.43 -3.67 -11.16
C HIS A 124 -1.10 -5.17 -11.23
N ARG A 125 -1.80 -5.96 -12.06
CA ARG A 125 -1.46 -7.39 -12.25
C ARG A 125 -0.06 -7.54 -12.84
N GLN A 126 0.30 -6.70 -13.80
CA GLN A 126 1.63 -6.69 -14.42
C GLN A 126 2.71 -6.30 -13.41
N GLU A 127 2.48 -5.25 -12.63
CA GLU A 127 3.39 -4.81 -11.57
C GLU A 127 3.62 -5.92 -10.53
N VAL A 128 2.54 -6.53 -10.02
CA VAL A 128 2.64 -7.66 -9.08
C VAL A 128 3.39 -8.85 -9.69
N HIS A 129 3.17 -9.15 -10.97
CA HIS A 129 3.88 -10.21 -11.66
C HIS A 129 5.38 -9.91 -11.75
N GLN A 130 5.76 -8.69 -12.15
CA GLN A 130 7.16 -8.25 -12.23
C GLN A 130 7.84 -8.34 -10.86
N HIS A 131 7.19 -7.86 -9.79
CA HIS A 131 7.73 -7.96 -8.44
C HIS A 131 7.93 -9.41 -7.99
N ARG A 132 7.02 -10.33 -8.34
CA ARG A 132 7.16 -11.75 -8.02
C ARG A 132 8.34 -12.39 -8.74
N VAL A 133 8.51 -12.09 -10.03
CA VAL A 133 9.64 -12.59 -10.84
C VAL A 133 10.96 -12.05 -10.29
N ALA A 134 11.03 -10.75 -10.00
CA ALA A 134 12.22 -10.13 -9.40
C ALA A 134 12.56 -10.76 -8.04
N ALA A 135 11.57 -10.94 -7.16
CA ALA A 135 11.76 -11.57 -5.87
C ALA A 135 12.22 -13.04 -5.99
N ALA A 136 11.72 -13.78 -6.98
CA ALA A 136 12.16 -15.15 -7.25
C ALA A 136 13.62 -15.20 -7.73
N HIS A 137 14.01 -14.30 -8.63
CA HIS A 137 15.40 -14.18 -9.09
C HIS A 137 16.35 -13.81 -7.95
N GLU A 138 15.97 -12.86 -7.10
CA GLU A 138 16.80 -12.44 -5.98
C GLU A 138 16.99 -13.57 -4.96
N ARG A 139 15.93 -14.33 -4.66
CA ARG A 139 16.02 -15.53 -3.82
C ARG A 139 16.92 -16.60 -4.44
N ALA A 140 16.81 -16.85 -5.74
CA ALA A 140 17.65 -17.82 -6.43
C ALA A 140 19.14 -17.41 -6.39
N ARG A 141 19.44 -16.11 -6.54
CA ARG A 141 20.79 -15.56 -6.39
C ARG A 141 21.31 -15.76 -4.96
N ALA A 142 20.51 -15.42 -3.96
CA ALA A 142 20.88 -15.60 -2.56
C ALA A 142 21.21 -17.07 -2.24
N VAL A 143 20.38 -18.02 -2.69
CA VAL A 143 20.63 -19.46 -2.51
C VAL A 143 21.92 -19.89 -3.19
N ALA A 144 22.18 -19.44 -4.42
CA ALA A 144 23.41 -19.76 -5.15
C ALA A 144 24.67 -19.21 -4.45
N VAL A 145 24.57 -18.04 -3.81
CA VAL A 145 25.67 -17.47 -3.01
C VAL A 145 25.91 -18.30 -1.75
N ILE A 146 24.85 -18.67 -1.02
CA ILE A 146 24.95 -19.53 0.16
C ILE A 146 25.63 -20.86 -0.19
N GLU A 147 25.20 -21.51 -1.28
CA GLU A 147 25.78 -22.76 -1.74
C GLU A 147 27.28 -22.63 -2.09
N LYS A 148 27.68 -21.51 -2.70
CA LYS A 148 29.10 -21.23 -2.98
C LYS A 148 29.91 -21.06 -1.68
N VAL A 149 29.37 -20.34 -0.70
CA VAL A 149 30.03 -20.14 0.60
C VAL A 149 30.20 -21.47 1.33
N GLU A 150 29.18 -22.33 1.33
CA GLU A 150 29.25 -23.67 1.93
C GLU A 150 30.31 -24.55 1.25
N LYS A 151 30.40 -24.51 -0.09
CA LYS A 151 31.44 -25.23 -0.84
C LYS A 151 32.85 -24.75 -0.49
N VAL A 152 33.06 -23.43 -0.41
CA VAL A 152 34.36 -22.84 -0.02
C VAL A 152 34.73 -23.21 1.43
N ALA A 153 33.79 -23.12 2.36
CA ALA A 153 34.00 -23.52 3.75
C ALA A 153 34.42 -25.00 3.86
N THR A 154 33.74 -25.88 3.12
CA THR A 154 34.07 -27.31 3.08
C THR A 154 35.47 -27.56 2.51
N GLN A 155 35.85 -26.86 1.43
CA GLN A 155 37.19 -26.96 0.85
C GLN A 155 38.29 -26.50 1.81
N MET A 156 38.06 -25.41 2.55
CA MET A 156 38.98 -24.93 3.58
C MET A 156 39.12 -25.92 4.74
N GLU A 157 38.04 -26.57 5.18
CA GLU A 157 38.10 -27.59 6.23
C GLU A 157 38.90 -28.82 5.79
N ILE A 158 38.74 -29.25 4.53
CA ILE A 158 39.53 -30.34 3.94
C ILE A 158 41.01 -29.95 3.88
N ALA A 159 41.33 -28.74 3.39
CA ALA A 159 42.71 -28.25 3.30
C ALA A 159 43.39 -28.17 4.68
N ALA A 160 42.66 -27.78 5.73
CA ALA A 160 43.17 -27.74 7.10
C ALA A 160 43.44 -29.14 7.71
N LYS A 161 42.80 -30.20 7.19
CA LYS A 161 42.99 -31.59 7.65
C LYS A 161 44.08 -32.34 6.88
N VAL A 162 44.66 -31.76 5.83
CA VAL A 162 45.80 -32.38 5.14
C VAL A 162 47.02 -32.30 6.06
N PRO A 163 47.57 -33.44 6.53
CA PRO A 163 48.78 -33.42 7.35
C PRO A 163 49.92 -32.88 6.49
N CYS A 164 50.61 -31.85 7.00
CA CYS A 164 51.86 -31.35 6.42
C CYS A 164 52.92 -32.46 6.50
N VAL A 165 52.91 -33.40 5.56
CA VAL A 165 53.93 -34.42 5.42
C VAL A 165 55.11 -33.77 4.72
N GLY A 166 56.07 -33.28 5.51
CA GLY A 166 57.39 -32.91 5.04
C GLY A 166 57.64 -31.40 4.98
N SER A 167 57.91 -30.78 6.14
CA SER A 167 58.87 -29.68 6.23
C SER A 167 59.35 -29.55 7.67
N ARG A 168 60.54 -30.11 7.93
CA ARG A 168 61.34 -29.76 9.10
C ARG A 168 61.83 -28.33 8.93
N VAL A 169 61.02 -27.34 9.32
CA VAL A 169 61.52 -25.99 9.58
C VAL A 169 60.99 -25.57 10.95
N ASN A 170 61.88 -25.62 11.93
CA ASN A 170 61.70 -25.00 13.24
C ASN A 170 61.59 -23.48 13.04
N VAL A 171 60.38 -22.95 12.90
CA VAL A 171 60.13 -21.53 13.10
C VAL A 171 59.42 -21.37 14.44
N CYS A 172 60.20 -21.02 15.45
CA CYS A 172 59.71 -20.62 16.76
C CYS A 172 58.94 -19.29 16.62
N PHE A 173 57.62 -19.34 16.51
CA PHE A 173 56.78 -18.15 16.73
C PHE A 173 56.59 -17.97 18.25
N VAL A 174 57.48 -17.19 18.86
CA VAL A 174 57.29 -16.68 20.23
C VAL A 174 56.39 -15.44 20.14
N GLY A 175 55.09 -15.67 20.09
CA GLY A 175 54.07 -14.63 20.25
C GLY A 175 52.95 -15.21 21.12
N ARG A 176 53.00 -14.93 22.43
CA ARG A 176 52.04 -15.43 23.42
C ARG A 176 50.62 -15.00 23.05
N ALA A 177 49.81 -15.94 22.57
CA ALA A 177 48.36 -15.80 22.61
C ALA A 177 47.86 -16.00 24.06
N PRO A 178 46.86 -15.25 24.54
CA PRO A 178 46.29 -15.44 25.86
C PRO A 178 45.55 -16.78 25.92
N ILE A 179 45.99 -17.66 26.82
CA ILE A 179 45.34 -18.94 27.10
C ILE A 179 44.12 -18.65 27.99
N PHE A 180 42.93 -18.58 27.40
CA PHE A 180 41.69 -18.62 28.16
C PHE A 180 41.44 -20.07 28.60
N ARG A 181 41.66 -20.36 29.88
CA ARG A 181 41.41 -21.68 30.51
C ARG A 181 39.93 -22.07 30.59
N ASP A 182 39.03 -21.15 30.24
CA ASP A 182 37.59 -21.36 30.32
C ASP A 182 36.96 -21.46 28.91
N LYS A 183 36.38 -22.63 28.60
CA LYS A 183 35.79 -22.92 27.28
C LYS A 183 34.69 -21.93 26.92
N ARG A 184 33.99 -21.37 27.90
CA ARG A 184 32.93 -20.36 27.69
C ARG A 184 33.50 -19.01 27.22
N LEU A 185 34.65 -18.59 27.75
CA LEU A 185 35.31 -17.35 27.37
C LEU A 185 35.92 -17.45 25.96
N ALA A 186 36.50 -18.61 25.61
CA ALA A 186 36.98 -18.86 24.26
C ALA A 186 35.85 -18.84 23.22
N GLN A 187 34.67 -19.37 23.56
CA GLN A 187 33.51 -19.37 22.69
C GLN A 187 32.85 -17.98 22.58
N ALA A 188 32.84 -17.20 23.66
CA ALA A 188 32.40 -15.81 23.67
C ALA A 188 33.33 -14.90 22.84
N ALA A 189 34.65 -15.07 22.97
CA ALA A 189 35.64 -14.33 22.18
C ALA A 189 35.50 -14.64 20.68
N ARG A 190 35.31 -15.92 20.30
CA ARG A 190 35.03 -16.28 18.90
C ARG A 190 33.73 -15.66 18.38
N ARG A 191 32.66 -15.64 19.18
CA ARG A 191 31.39 -15.00 18.81
C ARG A 191 31.53 -13.49 18.65
N ALA A 192 32.30 -12.83 19.52
CA ALA A 192 32.58 -11.40 19.42
C ALA A 192 33.39 -11.08 18.16
N GLN A 193 34.43 -11.85 17.87
CA GLN A 193 35.25 -11.69 16.67
C GLN A 193 34.44 -11.90 15.39
N VAL A 194 33.59 -12.95 15.34
CA VAL A 194 32.68 -13.18 14.21
C VAL A 194 31.67 -12.04 14.06
N GLY A 195 31.13 -11.52 15.17
CA GLY A 195 30.24 -10.36 15.15
C GLY A 195 30.88 -9.08 14.64
N GLU A 196 32.14 -8.80 15.03
CA GLU A 196 32.94 -7.67 14.54
C GLU A 196 33.22 -7.80 13.04
N THR A 197 33.58 -9.00 12.59
CA THR A 197 33.89 -9.28 11.17
C THR A 197 32.65 -9.13 10.29
N LEU A 198 31.48 -9.60 10.75
CA LEU A 198 30.21 -9.43 10.05
C LEU A 198 29.77 -7.96 9.98
N ARG A 199 30.03 -7.16 11.03
CA ARG A 199 29.80 -5.71 11.01
C ARG A 199 30.70 -4.98 10.00
N GLN A 200 31.98 -5.34 9.95
CA GLN A 200 32.90 -4.75 8.97
C GLN A 200 32.52 -5.11 7.52
N LEU A 201 32.12 -6.35 7.27
CA LEU A 201 31.63 -6.77 5.95
C LEU A 201 30.33 -6.06 5.55
N SER A 202 29.40 -5.85 6.50
CA SER A 202 28.19 -5.06 6.29
C SER A 202 28.48 -3.60 5.94
N LEU A 203 29.48 -2.98 6.60
CA LEU A 203 29.89 -1.61 6.31
C LEU A 203 30.57 -1.49 4.94
N LEU A 204 31.38 -2.48 4.55
CA LEU A 204 32.00 -2.51 3.22
C LEU A 204 30.97 -2.72 2.11
N TYR A 205 29.97 -3.58 2.34
CA TYR A 205 28.88 -3.80 1.38
C TYR A 205 28.04 -2.54 1.14
N ASN A 206 27.69 -1.81 2.21
CA ASN A 206 26.94 -0.54 2.11
C ASN A 206 27.75 0.61 1.47
N GLN A 207 29.07 0.52 1.43
CA GLN A 207 29.92 1.51 0.75
C GLN A 207 30.07 1.22 -0.75
N SER A 208 29.86 -0.03 -1.20
CA SER A 208 29.90 -0.39 -2.63
C SER A 208 28.60 -0.12 -3.40
N GLU A 209 27.50 0.19 -2.71
CA GLU A 209 26.18 0.51 -3.30
C GLU A 209 25.89 2.03 -3.39
N ARG A 210 26.90 2.88 -3.12
CA ARG A 210 26.85 4.33 -3.39
C ARG A 210 27.77 4.70 -4.55
#